data_AF-A0A354SB34-F1
#
_entry.id   AF-A0A354SB34-F1
#
_cell.length_a   1.000
_cell.length_b   1.000
_cell.length_c   1.000
_cell.angle_alpha   90.00
_cell.angle_beta   90.00
_cell.angle_gamma   90.00
#
_symmetry.space_group_name_H-M   'P 1'
#
loop_
_entity.id
_entity.type
_entity.pdbx_description
1 polymer ?
#
loop_
_entity_poly.entity_id
_entity_poly.type
_entity_poly.pdbx_seq_one_letter_code
_entity_poly.pdbx_strand_id
1 'polypeptide(L)' 'MMLTSERFQSAIAQYSQQFGELLAGCELDLPVRSCPGWTMADLTQHLSGTQRWSTEIVRSGIRGEHPVGPADRGGLEQWF' A
#
# COMPACT_ATOMS: atom_id res chain seq x y z
N MET A 1 19.96 15.11 -10.24
CA MET A 1 20.29 13.81 -9.63
C MET A 1 19.29 12.77 -10.13
N MET A 2 19.73 11.74 -10.86
CA MET A 2 18.83 10.66 -11.31
C MET A 2 18.58 9.64 -10.20
N LEU A 3 17.36 9.10 -10.16
CA LEU A 3 17.01 7.92 -9.37
C LEU A 3 17.53 6.67 -10.09
N THR A 4 18.29 5.83 -9.40
CA THR A 4 18.70 4.51 -9.90
C THR A 4 17.63 3.49 -9.55
N SER A 5 17.56 2.38 -10.30
CA SER A 5 16.61 1.30 -10.02
C SER A 5 16.79 0.73 -8.62
N GLU A 6 18.03 0.55 -8.17
CA GLU A 6 18.35 0.07 -6.82
C GLU A 6 17.85 1.04 -5.73
N ARG A 7 18.08 2.35 -5.91
CA ARG A 7 17.56 3.36 -4.97
C ARG A 7 16.04 3.38 -4.93
N PHE A 8 15.39 3.19 -6.08
CA PHE A 8 13.93 3.14 -6.16
C PHE A 8 13.37 1.90 -5.44
N GLN A 9 13.95 0.72 -5.70
CA GLN A 9 13.55 -0.53 -5.05
C GLN A 9 13.75 -0.48 -3.54
N SER A 10 14.90 0.03 -3.08
CA SER A 10 15.19 0.20 -1.66
C SER A 10 14.21 1.15 -0.97
N ALA A 11 13.86 2.27 -1.62
CA ALA A 11 12.87 3.19 -1.09
C ALA A 11 11.47 2.56 -0.97
N ILE A 12 11.03 1.80 -1.98
CA ILE A 12 9.75 1.09 -1.93
C ILE A 12 9.71 0.10 -0.76
N ALA A 13 10.75 -0.73 -0.62
CA ALA A 13 10.82 -1.72 0.45
C ALA A 13 10.81 -1.04 1.83
N GLN A 14 11.64 -0.01 2.01
CA GLN A 14 11.74 0.73 3.26
C GLN A 14 10.41 1.39 3.66
N TYR A 15 9.80 2.15 2.75
CA TYR A 15 8.57 2.88 3.07
C TYR A 15 7.36 1.96 3.22
N SER A 16 7.33 0.84 2.49
CA SER A 16 6.28 -0.17 2.70
C SER A 16 6.42 -0.79 4.08
N GLN A 17 7.62 -1.18 4.50
CA GLN A 17 7.82 -1.73 5.85
C GLN A 17 7.42 -0.73 6.95
N GLN A 18 7.89 0.52 6.85
CA GLN A 18 7.54 1.57 7.82
C GLN A 18 6.04 1.82 7.89
N PHE A 19 5.34 1.75 6.76
CA PHE A 19 3.89 1.88 6.74
C PHE A 19 3.19 0.69 7.43
N GLY A 20 3.66 -0.54 7.20
CA GLY A 20 3.12 -1.73 7.87
C GLY A 20 3.29 -1.67 9.39
N GLU A 21 4.45 -1.20 9.87
CA GLU A 21 4.71 -0.96 11.29
C GLU A 21 3.75 0.11 11.87
N LEU A 22 3.48 1.18 11.12
CA LEU A 22 2.53 2.21 11.51
C LEU A 22 1.10 1.67 11.59
N LEU A 23 0.68 0.91 10.58
CA LEU A 23 -0.67 0.35 10.48
C LEU A 23 -1.03 -0.55 11.67
N ALA A 24 -0.07 -1.35 12.14
CA ALA A 24 -0.24 -2.22 13.29
C ALA A 24 -0.56 -1.46 14.59
N GLY A 25 -0.20 -0.18 14.68
CA GLY A 25 -0.37 0.65 15.89
C GLY A 25 -1.36 1.80 15.78
N CYS A 26 -1.85 2.15 14.58
CA CYS A 26 -2.71 3.31 14.38
C CYS A 26 -4.19 2.93 14.27
N GLU A 27 -5.10 3.80 14.71
CA GLU A 27 -6.53 3.64 14.43
C GLU A 27 -6.84 3.77 12.94
N LEU A 28 -7.75 2.92 12.44
CA LEU A 28 -8.03 2.85 11.00
C LEU A 28 -8.84 4.03 10.47
N ASP A 29 -9.59 4.71 11.33
CA ASP A 29 -10.39 5.90 11.00
C ASP A 29 -9.59 7.20 11.05
N LEU A 30 -8.30 7.14 11.42
CA LEU A 30 -7.42 8.31 11.46
C LEU A 30 -7.37 9.00 10.09
N PRO A 31 -7.63 10.33 10.02
CA PRO A 31 -7.64 11.04 8.76
C PRO A 31 -6.22 11.25 8.22
N VAL A 32 -6.06 11.05 6.91
CA VAL A 32 -4.79 11.29 6.21
C VAL A 32 -4.72 12.72 5.71
N ARG A 33 -3.90 13.56 6.35
CA ARG A 33 -3.82 15.00 6.05
C ARG A 33 -3.52 15.33 4.58
N SER A 34 -2.66 14.56 3.94
CA SER A 34 -2.29 14.75 2.53
C SER A 34 -3.35 14.25 1.55
N CYS A 35 -4.35 13.50 2.03
CA CYS A 35 -5.42 12.89 1.24
C CYS A 35 -6.78 13.25 1.88
N PRO A 36 -7.29 14.48 1.65
CA PRO A 36 -8.53 14.91 2.26
C PRO A 36 -9.69 13.94 2.00
N GLY A 37 -10.39 13.56 3.05
CA GLY A 37 -11.50 12.61 3.00
C GLY A 37 -11.08 11.13 3.12
N TRP A 38 -9.78 10.83 3.19
CA TRP A 38 -9.29 9.47 3.38
C TRP A 38 -8.95 9.18 4.84
N THR A 39 -9.24 7.96 5.24
CA THR A 39 -8.82 7.35 6.50
C THR A 39 -7.54 6.50 6.30
N MET A 40 -6.94 6.04 7.39
CA MET A 40 -5.82 5.08 7.33
C MET A 40 -6.23 3.77 6.66
N ALA A 41 -7.49 3.32 6.82
CA ALA A 41 -8.02 2.18 6.06
C ALA A 41 -8.01 2.45 4.55
N ASP A 42 -8.52 3.60 4.10
CA ASP A 42 -8.56 3.96 2.67
C ASP A 42 -7.16 4.01 2.06
N LEU A 43 -6.21 4.63 2.77
CA LEU A 43 -4.83 4.69 2.34
C LEU A 43 -4.19 3.30 2.26
N THR A 44 -4.41 2.46 3.27
CA THR A 44 -3.89 1.09 3.30
C THR A 44 -4.44 0.28 2.14
N GLN A 45 -5.75 0.38 1.87
CA GLN A 45 -6.37 -0.33 0.75
C GLN A 45 -5.79 0.11 -0.59
N HIS A 46 -5.60 1.42 -0.78
CA HIS A 46 -5.06 1.97 -2.00
C HIS A 46 -3.61 1.50 -2.25
N LEU A 47 -2.76 1.55 -1.21
CA LEU A 47 -1.35 1.18 -1.34
C LEU A 47 -1.19 -0.33 -1.58
N SER A 48 -1.79 -1.17 -0.74
CA SER A 48 -1.72 -2.63 -0.88
C SER A 48 -2.33 -3.10 -2.20
N GLY A 49 -3.48 -2.56 -2.61
CA GLY A 49 -4.11 -2.86 -3.90
C GLY A 49 -3.19 -2.50 -5.08
N THR A 50 -2.52 -1.36 -5.02
CA THR A 50 -1.59 -0.92 -6.09
C THR A 50 -0.36 -1.82 -6.17
N GLN A 51 0.21 -2.20 -5.02
CA GLN A 51 1.36 -3.09 -4.95
C GLN A 51 1.02 -4.49 -5.48
N ARG A 52 -0.14 -5.04 -5.09
CA ARG A 52 -0.63 -6.36 -5.56
C ARG A 52 -0.95 -6.35 -7.05
N TRP A 53 -1.67 -5.33 -7.53
CA TRP A 53 -1.97 -5.17 -8.95
C TRP A 53 -0.69 -5.08 -9.80
N SER A 54 0.29 -4.29 -9.35
CA SER A 54 1.59 -4.17 -10.03
C SER A 54 2.34 -5.50 -10.03
N THR A 55 2.34 -6.21 -8.90
CA THR A 55 2.96 -7.54 -8.78
C THR A 55 2.34 -8.53 -9.76
N GLU A 56 1.01 -8.57 -9.86
CA GLU A 56 0.32 -9.50 -10.77
C GLU A 56 0.58 -9.17 -12.24
N ILE A 57 0.66 -7.89 -12.61
CA ILE A 57 1.08 -7.48 -13.96
C ILE A 57 2.48 -8.01 -14.28
N VAL A 58 3.44 -7.82 -13.36
CA VAL A 58 4.82 -8.26 -13.58
C VAL A 58 4.91 -9.79 -13.65
N ARG A 59 4.16 -10.51 -12.81
CA ARG A 59 4.18 -11.98 -12.76
C ARG A 59 3.51 -12.62 -13.97
N SER A 60 2.37 -12.08 -14.40
CA SER A 60 1.52 -12.70 -15.43
C SER A 60 1.70 -12.09 -16.82
N GLY A 61 2.22 -10.86 -16.91
CA GLY A 61 2.22 -10.06 -18.13
C GLY A 61 0.84 -9.50 -18.51
N ILE A 62 -0.18 -9.68 -17.68
CA ILE A 62 -1.57 -9.31 -17.97
C ILE A 62 -1.98 -8.12 -17.09
N ARG A 63 -2.59 -7.10 -17.72
CA ARG A 63 -3.19 -5.96 -17.00
C ARG A 63 -4.62 -6.27 -16.59
N GLY A 64 -4.78 -6.77 -15.36
CA GLY A 64 -6.07 -6.97 -14.72
C GLY A 64 -6.65 -5.70 -14.08
N GLU A 65 -7.76 -5.85 -13.36
CA GLU A 65 -8.36 -4.78 -12.55
C GLU A 65 -7.59 -4.55 -11.25
N HIS A 66 -7.71 -3.35 -10.70
CA HIS A 66 -7.16 -3.01 -9.39
C HIS A 66 -8.03 -3.67 -8.31
N PRO A 67 -7.46 -4.46 -7.39
CA PRO A 67 -8.26 -5.16 -6.41
C PRO A 67 -8.72 -4.19 -5.31
N VAL A 68 -9.98 -4.31 -4.92
CA VAL A 68 -10.49 -3.73 -3.67
C VAL A 68 -10.23 -4.73 -2.55
N GLY A 69 -9.76 -4.27 -1.40
CA GLY A 69 -9.49 -5.18 -0.29
C GLY A 69 -10.26 -4.88 0.96
N PRO A 70 -9.88 -5.55 2.07
CA PRO A 70 -10.69 -5.62 3.26
C PRO A 70 -10.86 -4.25 3.92
N ALA A 71 -11.99 -4.08 4.59
CA ALA A 71 -12.30 -2.88 5.35
C ALA A 71 -11.91 -3.00 6.84
N ASP A 72 -11.68 -4.22 7.33
CA ASP A 72 -11.34 -4.49 8.72
C ASP A 72 -9.82 -4.61 8.94
N ARG A 73 -9.41 -4.39 10.19
CA ARG A 73 -8.00 -4.45 10.61
C ARG A 73 -7.32 -5.76 10.30
N GLY A 74 -7.92 -6.87 10.70
CA GLY A 74 -7.30 -8.19 10.54
C GLY A 74 -7.07 -8.51 9.07
N GLY A 75 -8.02 -8.13 8.20
CA GLY A 75 -7.86 -8.19 6.76
C GLY A 75 -6.76 -7.25 6.27
N LEU A 76 -6.77 -5.98 6.65
CA LEU A 76 -5.81 -4.98 6.17
C LEU A 76 -4.36 -5.28 6.55
N GLU A 77 -4.12 -5.76 7.76
CA GLU A 77 -2.79 -6.17 8.24
C GLU A 77 -2.24 -7.41 7.52
N GLN A 78 -3.12 -8.28 7.03
CA GLN A 78 -2.71 -9.41 6.17
C GLN A 78 -2.59 -9.00 4.69
N TRP A 79 -3.30 -7.94 4.31
CA TRP A 79 -3.37 -7.48 2.93
C TRP A 79 -2.23 -6.55 2.55
N PHE A 80 -1.71 -5.80 3.51
CA PHE A 80 -0.55 -4.93 3.39
C PHE A 80 0.72 -5.63 3.92
#